data_AF-A0A2N1QKU8-F1
#
_entry.id   AF-A0A2N1QKU8-F1
#
_cell.length_a   1.000
_cell.length_b   1.000
_cell.length_c   1.000
_cell.angle_alpha   90.00
_cell.angle_beta   90.00
_cell.angle_gamma   90.00
#
_symmetry.space_group_name_H-M   'P 1'
#
loop_
_entity.id
_entity.type
_entity.pdbx_description
1 polymer ?
#
loop_
_entity_poly.entity_id
_entity_poly.type
_entity_poly.pdbx_seq_one_letter_code
_entity_poly.pdbx_strand_id
1 'polypeptide(L)'
;MGEAVDALSDKELVDLVSEKALSVPGIEIVGNWLPHPFWLFVLLSLIVVSLSYYLGNEGVAVKYMAAKAGEAPKEVTVAVENLLSFKYMRGFMADFVKTYVNFAPLGLIVVMTLGIGLVEQSGMISALMRKTILGAPSYLVTAVLAVVGINANLASDAGIIFTPAIGGAVFKALGRNPWIGVIAGFAAASGGFTANFFIAGTDALLAGITESAAKGMNVAGPTHPLINWYFMAVATIVVMVVTTFVTEKFTVKMLGDTAHDKDSDELLKHKVTPEENRGLRWAAVIGVLCIGVLLYLTIPEGSFFRADNGDIVPRSPFLSSIVGILFFLFFFVGIAYGFGAGTIKKMDDVP
;
A
#
# COMPACT_ATOMS: atom_id res chain seq x y z
N MET A 1 0.40 32.95 44.80
CA MET A 1 1.59 32.10 44.63
C MET A 1 1.06 30.71 44.30
N GLY A 2 0.96 30.28 43.05
CA GLY A 2 1.86 30.52 41.93
C GLY A 2 2.85 29.35 41.82
N GLU A 3 2.34 28.14 41.61
CA GLU A 3 3.16 27.00 41.18
C GLU A 3 3.06 26.91 39.66
N ALA A 4 4.12 27.33 39.00
CA ALA A 4 4.32 27.15 37.58
C ALA A 4 4.54 25.66 37.32
N VAL A 5 3.62 25.04 36.57
CA VAL A 5 3.87 23.75 35.93
C VAL A 5 4.72 24.06 34.72
N ASP A 6 6.04 23.98 34.87
CA ASP A 6 6.98 24.18 33.75
C ASP A 6 6.70 23.14 32.66
N ALA A 7 6.47 23.64 31.45
CA ALA A 7 6.41 22.82 30.25
C ALA A 7 7.81 22.24 30.01
N LEU A 8 7.91 20.91 29.98
CA LEU A 8 9.15 20.20 29.66
C LEU A 8 9.72 20.72 28.34
N SER A 9 11.02 20.98 28.30
CA SER A 9 11.70 21.40 27.08
C SER A 9 11.68 20.27 26.03
N ASP A 10 11.71 20.63 24.74
CA ASP A 10 11.76 19.64 23.63
C ASP A 10 12.89 18.62 23.82
N LYS A 11 13.98 19.01 24.49
CA LYS A 11 15.11 18.15 24.80
C LYS A 11 14.77 17.11 25.87
N GLU A 12 14.04 17.49 26.92
CA GLU A 12 13.60 16.57 27.97
C GLU A 12 12.53 15.60 27.47
N LEU A 13 11.67 16.01 26.54
CA LEU A 13 10.72 15.11 25.86
C LEU A 13 11.42 14.07 24.99
N VAL A 14 12.47 14.47 24.27
CA VAL A 14 13.32 13.56 23.47
C VAL A 14 14.07 12.58 24.37
N ASP A 15 14.62 13.05 25.48
CA ASP A 15 15.36 12.21 26.44
C ASP A 15 14.43 11.21 27.14
N LEU A 16 13.19 11.59 27.49
CA LEU A 16 12.19 10.70 28.11
C LEU A 16 11.69 9.59 27.17
N VAL A 17 11.66 9.85 25.86
CA VAL A 17 11.32 8.84 24.84
C VAL A 17 12.52 7.93 24.55
N SER A 18 13.73 8.47 24.62
CA SER A 18 15.00 7.74 24.41
C SER A 18 15.28 6.71 25.50
N GLU A 19 14.98 7.02 26.77
CA GLU A 19 15.41 6.19 27.91
C GLU A 19 14.61 4.87 28.10
N LYS A 20 13.44 4.72 27.46
CA LYS A 20 12.54 3.56 27.67
C LYS A 20 12.27 2.69 26.44
N ALA A 21 12.74 3.06 25.26
CA ALA A 21 12.63 2.23 24.06
C ALA A 21 13.89 1.36 23.89
N LEU A 22 13.76 0.16 23.31
CA LEU A 22 14.91 -0.61 22.81
C LEU A 22 15.88 0.35 22.11
N SER A 23 17.13 0.37 22.55
CA SER A 23 18.08 1.44 22.24
C SER A 23 18.11 1.76 20.75
N VAL A 24 17.74 2.99 20.39
CA VAL A 24 17.83 3.54 19.02
C VAL A 24 19.17 3.18 18.33
N PRO A 25 20.32 3.17 19.03
CA PRO A 25 21.59 2.67 18.47
C PRO A 25 21.55 1.22 17.97
N GLY A 26 20.86 0.30 18.64
CA GLY A 26 20.76 -1.09 18.21
C GLY A 26 19.98 -1.25 16.91
N ILE A 27 18.89 -0.49 16.75
CA ILE A 27 18.08 -0.47 15.53
C ILE A 27 18.89 0.14 14.37
N GLU A 28 19.61 1.23 14.63
CA GLU A 28 20.47 1.89 13.64
C GLU A 28 21.60 0.96 13.16
N ILE A 29 22.26 0.26 14.09
CA ILE A 29 23.33 -0.69 13.77
C ILE A 29 22.79 -1.85 12.91
N VAL A 30 21.66 -2.44 13.31
CA VAL A 30 21.05 -3.55 12.55
C VAL A 30 20.55 -3.10 11.18
N GLY A 31 19.96 -1.91 11.10
CA GLY A 31 19.50 -1.31 9.84
C GLY A 31 20.65 -1.08 8.87
N ASN A 32 21.78 -0.54 9.35
CA ASN A 32 22.97 -0.30 8.54
C ASN A 32 23.72 -1.57 8.15
N TRP A 33 23.49 -2.69 8.84
CA TRP A 33 24.15 -3.95 8.54
C TRP A 33 23.60 -4.64 7.30
N LEU A 34 22.31 -4.44 6.99
CA LEU A 34 21.70 -5.05 5.81
C LEU A 34 22.15 -4.30 4.54
N PRO A 35 22.72 -5.01 3.55
CA PRO A 35 23.07 -4.38 2.30
C PRO A 35 21.81 -3.92 1.56
N HIS A 36 21.97 -2.96 0.65
CA HIS A 36 20.89 -2.52 -0.23
C HIS A 36 20.13 -3.73 -0.82
N PRO A 37 18.78 -3.75 -0.86
CA PRO A 37 17.99 -4.93 -1.23
C PRO A 37 18.44 -5.62 -2.52
N PHE A 38 18.85 -4.85 -3.53
CA PHE A 38 19.47 -5.39 -4.75
C PHE A 38 20.65 -6.33 -4.46
N TRP A 39 21.62 -5.87 -3.67
CA TRP A 39 22.79 -6.68 -3.30
C TRP A 39 22.44 -7.85 -2.40
N LEU A 40 21.43 -7.68 -1.54
CA LEU A 40 20.89 -8.79 -0.75
C LEU A 40 20.43 -9.94 -1.66
N PHE A 41 19.64 -9.66 -2.70
CA PHE A 41 19.19 -10.69 -3.65
C PHE A 41 20.32 -11.25 -4.52
N VAL A 42 21.31 -10.43 -4.91
CA VAL A 42 22.51 -10.93 -5.62
C VAL A 42 23.28 -11.91 -4.74
N LEU A 43 23.53 -11.56 -3.48
CA LEU A 43 24.22 -12.43 -2.52
C LEU A 43 23.45 -13.72 -2.26
N LEU A 44 22.13 -13.65 -2.03
CA LEU A 44 21.29 -14.83 -1.87
C LEU A 44 21.32 -15.74 -3.10
N SER A 45 21.28 -15.16 -4.30
CA SER A 45 21.38 -15.92 -5.56
C SER A 45 22.74 -16.62 -5.69
N LEU A 46 23.83 -15.93 -5.36
CA LEU A 46 25.18 -16.52 -5.35
C LEU A 46 25.30 -17.65 -4.31
N ILE A 47 24.73 -17.47 -3.13
CA ILE A 47 24.66 -18.51 -2.10
C ILE A 47 23.89 -19.74 -2.61
N VAL A 48 22.72 -19.55 -3.22
CA VAL A 48 21.91 -20.65 -3.78
C VAL A 48 22.68 -21.40 -4.87
N VAL A 49 23.30 -20.67 -5.81
CA VAL A 49 24.11 -21.27 -6.89
C VAL A 49 25.28 -22.05 -6.30
N SER A 50 25.98 -21.49 -5.31
CA SER A 50 27.12 -22.14 -4.66
C SER A 50 26.71 -23.41 -3.91
N LEU A 51 25.64 -23.35 -3.11
CA LEU A 51 25.09 -24.50 -2.40
C LEU A 51 24.57 -25.58 -3.37
N SER A 52 23.95 -25.18 -4.48
CA SER A 52 23.48 -26.11 -5.51
C SER A 52 24.63 -26.89 -6.15
N TYR A 53 25.81 -26.26 -6.30
CA TYR A 53 27.00 -26.90 -6.83
C TYR A 53 27.54 -27.97 -5.86
N TYR A 54 27.70 -27.62 -4.58
CA TYR A 54 28.22 -28.56 -3.57
C TYR A 54 27.26 -29.72 -3.32
N LEU A 55 26.01 -29.41 -2.98
CA LEU A 55 24.99 -30.42 -2.62
C LEU A 55 24.56 -31.26 -3.83
N GLY A 56 24.50 -30.66 -5.03
CA GLY A 56 24.17 -31.37 -6.26
C GLY A 56 25.27 -32.35 -6.69
N ASN A 57 26.54 -32.01 -6.47
CA ASN A 57 27.65 -32.92 -6.77
C ASN A 57 27.74 -34.09 -5.76
N GLU A 58 27.34 -33.87 -4.51
CA GLU A 58 27.23 -34.92 -3.50
C GLU A 58 25.99 -35.81 -3.68
N GLY A 59 25.09 -35.46 -4.62
CA GLY A 59 23.89 -36.24 -4.90
C GLY A 59 22.86 -36.20 -3.78
N VAL A 60 22.83 -35.12 -2.99
CA VAL A 60 21.89 -34.96 -1.88
C VAL A 60 20.46 -34.99 -2.40
N ALA A 61 19.63 -35.85 -1.80
CA ALA A 61 18.22 -35.96 -2.13
C ALA A 61 17.36 -36.02 -0.87
N VAL A 62 16.18 -35.41 -0.94
CA VAL A 62 15.20 -35.38 0.13
C VAL A 62 13.96 -36.15 -0.30
N LYS A 63 13.47 -37.02 0.57
CA LYS A 63 12.18 -37.69 0.42
C LYS A 63 11.15 -36.95 1.27
N TYR A 64 10.02 -36.59 0.67
CA TYR A 64 8.89 -36.05 1.39
C TYR A 64 7.58 -36.57 0.82
N MET A 65 6.54 -36.55 1.65
CA MET A 65 5.20 -36.89 1.22
C MET A 65 4.58 -35.68 0.51
N ALA A 66 4.45 -35.76 -0.80
CA ALA A 66 3.72 -34.77 -1.57
C ALA A 66 2.22 -35.12 -1.49
N ALA A 67 1.45 -34.27 -0.82
CA ALA A 67 -0.01 -34.33 -0.84
C ALA A 67 -0.52 -33.35 -1.89
N LYS A 68 -1.26 -33.85 -2.88
CA LYS A 68 -1.97 -33.03 -3.86
C LYS A 68 -3.47 -33.21 -3.64
N ALA A 69 -4.22 -32.11 -3.64
CA ALA A 69 -5.66 -32.18 -3.39
C ALA A 69 -6.35 -33.16 -4.36
N GLY A 70 -7.04 -34.17 -3.82
CA GLY A 70 -7.70 -35.22 -4.60
C GLY A 70 -6.85 -36.44 -4.96
N GLU A 71 -5.56 -36.48 -4.58
CA GLU A 71 -4.69 -37.65 -4.75
C GLU A 71 -4.20 -38.17 -3.39
N ALA A 72 -4.03 -39.49 -3.25
CA ALA A 72 -3.37 -40.06 -2.09
C ALA A 72 -1.93 -39.50 -1.97
N PRO A 73 -1.44 -39.19 -0.75
CA PRO A 73 -0.09 -38.69 -0.57
C PRO A 73 0.92 -39.69 -1.16
N LYS A 74 1.76 -39.20 -2.07
CA LYS A 74 2.80 -40.00 -2.72
C LYS A 74 4.16 -39.57 -2.19
N GLU A 75 5.00 -40.55 -1.91
CA GLU A 75 6.39 -40.28 -1.55
C GLU A 75 7.14 -39.82 -2.79
N VAL A 76 7.63 -38.58 -2.76
CA VAL A 76 8.40 -37.98 -3.86
C VAL A 76 9.82 -37.78 -3.37
N THR A 77 10.78 -38.25 -4.16
CA THR A 77 12.20 -37.98 -3.95
C THR A 77 12.60 -36.82 -4.86
N VAL A 78 13.14 -35.74 -4.28
CA VAL A 78 13.67 -34.61 -5.03
C VAL A 78 15.16 -34.51 -4.75
N ALA A 79 15.97 -34.58 -5.81
CA ALA A 79 17.42 -34.41 -5.74
C ALA A 79 17.80 -32.95 -5.94
N VAL A 80 18.87 -32.50 -5.30
CA VAL A 80 19.43 -31.17 -5.54
C VAL A 80 20.09 -31.14 -6.91
N GLU A 81 19.73 -30.16 -7.74
CA GLU A 81 20.30 -29.99 -9.08
C GLU A 81 21.42 -28.96 -9.08
N ASN A 82 22.56 -29.28 -9.70
CA ASN A 82 23.69 -28.36 -9.84
C ASN A 82 23.41 -27.31 -10.94
N LEU A 83 23.09 -26.09 -10.51
CA LEU A 83 22.72 -24.97 -11.39
C LEU A 83 23.88 -24.47 -12.27
N LEU A 84 25.15 -24.71 -11.87
CA LEU A 84 26.33 -24.32 -12.66
C LEU A 84 26.65 -25.30 -13.80
N SER A 85 25.93 -26.43 -13.90
CA SER A 85 26.18 -27.37 -15.00
C SER A 85 25.77 -26.78 -16.35
N PHE A 86 26.40 -27.27 -17.42
CA PHE A 86 26.16 -26.80 -18.79
C PHE A 86 24.68 -26.81 -19.20
N LYS A 87 23.91 -27.80 -18.72
CA LYS A 87 22.47 -27.93 -19.01
C LYS A 87 21.67 -26.74 -18.45
N TYR A 88 21.85 -26.39 -17.17
CA TYR A 88 21.09 -25.32 -16.53
C TYR A 88 21.62 -23.94 -16.90
N MET A 89 22.94 -23.73 -17.01
CA MET A 89 23.49 -22.43 -17.40
C MET A 89 23.12 -22.02 -18.83
N ARG A 90 23.09 -22.96 -19.78
CA ARG A 90 22.61 -22.67 -21.15
C ARG A 90 21.14 -22.31 -21.16
N GLY A 91 20.31 -23.06 -20.43
CA GLY A 91 18.89 -22.76 -20.30
C GLY A 91 18.65 -21.40 -19.67
N PHE A 92 19.32 -21.10 -18.55
CA PHE A 92 19.24 -19.82 -17.86
C PHE A 92 19.63 -18.64 -18.77
N MET A 93 20.72 -18.74 -19.52
CA MET A 93 21.11 -17.68 -20.47
C MET A 93 20.13 -17.53 -21.63
N ALA A 94 19.62 -18.63 -22.19
CA ALA A 94 18.66 -18.59 -23.27
C ALA A 94 17.31 -17.97 -22.84
N ASP A 95 16.85 -18.30 -21.63
CA ASP A 95 15.56 -17.87 -21.09
C ASP A 95 15.67 -16.65 -20.16
N PHE A 96 16.82 -15.96 -20.10
CA PHE A 96 17.04 -14.88 -19.12
C PHE A 96 15.97 -13.78 -19.19
N VAL A 97 15.75 -13.21 -20.38
CA VAL A 97 14.74 -12.17 -20.61
C VAL A 97 13.34 -12.72 -20.39
N LYS A 98 13.07 -13.95 -20.83
CA LYS A 98 11.77 -14.61 -20.67
C LYS A 98 11.43 -14.83 -19.20
N THR A 99 12.42 -15.20 -18.38
CA THR A 99 12.27 -15.38 -16.93
C THR A 99 11.96 -14.04 -16.26
N TYR A 100 12.66 -12.98 -16.65
CA TYR A 100 12.42 -11.63 -16.14
C TYR A 100 11.02 -11.11 -16.50
N VAL A 101 10.62 -11.20 -17.77
CA VAL A 101 9.34 -10.67 -18.25
C VAL A 101 8.14 -11.47 -17.72
N ASN A 102 8.29 -12.78 -17.52
CA ASN A 102 7.24 -13.63 -16.95
C ASN A 102 7.23 -13.63 -15.41
N PHE A 103 8.04 -12.81 -14.76
CA PHE A 103 7.96 -12.62 -13.33
C PHE A 103 6.62 -11.97 -12.98
N ALA A 104 5.73 -12.71 -12.31
CA ALA A 104 4.34 -12.32 -12.08
C ALA A 104 4.16 -10.88 -11.53
N PRO A 105 4.96 -10.41 -10.54
CA PRO A 105 4.90 -9.01 -10.09
C PRO A 105 5.10 -7.98 -11.17
N LEU A 106 5.95 -8.23 -12.17
CA LEU A 106 6.34 -7.22 -13.15
C LEU A 106 5.11 -6.74 -13.94
N GLY A 107 4.32 -7.66 -14.48
CA GLY A 107 3.12 -7.33 -15.24
C GLY A 107 2.06 -6.64 -14.37
N LEU A 108 1.84 -7.16 -13.16
CA LEU A 108 0.86 -6.62 -12.22
C LEU A 108 1.19 -5.18 -11.81
N ILE A 109 2.45 -4.94 -11.44
CA ILE A 109 2.90 -3.63 -10.97
C ILE A 109 2.87 -2.61 -12.10
N VAL A 110 3.44 -2.93 -13.27
CA VAL A 110 3.54 -1.96 -14.39
C VAL A 110 2.16 -1.42 -14.77
N VAL A 111 1.18 -2.32 -14.95
CA VAL A 111 -0.19 -1.94 -15.30
C VAL A 111 -0.85 -1.12 -14.20
N MET A 112 -0.69 -1.52 -12.93
CA MET A 112 -1.27 -0.78 -11.80
C MET A 112 -0.61 0.59 -11.59
N THR A 113 0.71 0.69 -11.72
CA THR A 113 1.45 1.95 -11.58
C THR A 113 1.11 2.95 -12.67
N LEU A 114 0.76 2.49 -13.87
CA LEU A 114 0.28 3.37 -14.94
C LEU A 114 -1.06 4.03 -14.56
N GLY A 115 -2.01 3.21 -14.07
CA GLY A 115 -3.33 3.71 -13.64
C GLY A 115 -3.24 4.63 -12.41
N ILE A 116 -2.55 4.18 -11.36
CA ILE A 116 -2.36 4.96 -10.12
C ILE A 116 -1.54 6.23 -10.40
N GLY A 117 -0.48 6.12 -11.20
CA GLY A 117 0.37 7.25 -11.58
C GLY A 117 -0.40 8.37 -12.25
N LEU A 118 -1.38 8.06 -13.10
CA LEU A 118 -2.25 9.08 -13.71
C LEU A 118 -3.13 9.78 -12.66
N VAL A 119 -3.73 9.01 -11.76
CA VAL A 119 -4.56 9.57 -10.68
C VAL A 119 -3.73 10.44 -9.74
N GLU A 120 -2.51 10.03 -9.44
CA GLU A 120 -1.58 10.76 -8.59
C GLU A 120 -1.06 12.04 -9.27
N GLN A 121 -0.52 11.93 -10.49
CA GLN A 121 0.01 13.08 -11.25
C GLN A 121 -1.07 14.10 -11.59
N SER A 122 -2.31 13.66 -11.79
CA SER A 122 -3.42 14.59 -11.99
C SER A 122 -3.71 15.45 -10.75
N GLY A 123 -3.30 15.01 -9.55
CA GLY A 123 -3.52 15.66 -8.26
C GLY A 123 -4.76 15.16 -7.51
N MET A 124 -5.46 14.14 -8.03
CA MET A 124 -6.75 13.69 -7.49
C MET A 124 -6.65 13.20 -6.05
N ILE A 125 -5.70 12.29 -5.75
CA ILE A 125 -5.59 11.71 -4.41
C ILE A 125 -5.27 12.80 -3.38
N SER A 126 -4.32 13.69 -3.69
CA SER A 126 -3.97 14.81 -2.80
C SER A 126 -5.18 15.71 -2.54
N ALA A 127 -5.93 16.11 -3.57
CA ALA A 127 -7.13 16.93 -3.40
C ALA A 127 -8.23 16.20 -2.59
N LEU A 128 -8.42 14.90 -2.80
CA LEU A 128 -9.38 14.08 -2.06
C LEU A 128 -9.01 13.98 -0.57
N MET A 129 -7.74 13.73 -0.26
CA MET A 129 -7.23 13.69 1.11
C MET A 129 -7.43 15.04 1.80
N ARG A 130 -7.04 16.15 1.15
CA ARG A 130 -7.26 17.51 1.67
C ARG A 130 -8.73 17.76 1.93
N LYS A 131 -9.60 17.50 0.95
CA LYS A 131 -11.04 17.72 1.09
C LYS A 131 -11.63 16.93 2.26
N THR A 132 -11.18 15.70 2.44
CA THR A 132 -11.70 14.81 3.48
C THR A 132 -11.32 15.31 4.87
N ILE A 133 -10.05 15.66 5.09
CA ILE A 133 -9.60 16.17 6.39
C ILE A 133 -10.23 17.54 6.69
N LEU A 134 -10.25 18.44 5.70
CA LEU A 134 -10.79 19.80 5.87
C LEU A 134 -12.31 19.86 6.05
N GLY A 135 -13.02 18.86 5.53
CA GLY A 135 -14.46 18.71 5.72
C GLY A 135 -14.85 18.01 7.02
N ALA A 136 -13.88 17.53 7.80
CA ALA A 136 -14.15 16.82 9.04
C ALA A 136 -14.73 17.75 10.11
N PRO A 137 -15.78 17.34 10.85
CA PRO A 137 -16.21 18.09 12.00
C PRO A 137 -15.14 18.03 13.10
N SER A 138 -15.00 19.11 13.88
CA SER A 138 -13.90 19.27 14.85
C SER A 138 -13.73 18.10 15.82
N TYR A 139 -14.82 17.44 16.21
CA TYR A 139 -14.81 16.29 17.13
C TYR A 139 -14.34 14.96 16.49
N LEU A 140 -14.28 14.86 15.15
CA LEU A 140 -13.78 13.68 14.43
C LEU A 140 -12.46 13.91 13.71
N VAL A 141 -11.86 15.10 13.82
CA VAL A 141 -10.65 15.47 13.07
C VAL A 141 -9.53 14.44 13.24
N THR A 142 -9.29 13.96 14.45
CA THR A 142 -8.28 12.92 14.71
C THR A 142 -8.59 11.60 14.02
N ALA A 143 -9.85 11.17 14.04
CA ALA A 143 -10.28 9.95 13.37
C ALA A 143 -10.21 10.07 11.85
N VAL A 144 -10.63 11.21 11.29
CA VAL A 144 -10.55 11.46 9.85
C VAL A 144 -9.10 11.58 9.40
N LEU A 145 -8.24 12.24 10.17
CA LEU A 145 -6.80 12.29 9.92
C LEU A 145 -6.20 10.88 9.93
N ALA A 146 -6.60 10.03 10.88
CA ALA A 146 -6.14 8.65 10.93
C ALA A 146 -6.59 7.86 9.69
N VAL A 147 -7.85 7.95 9.27
CA VAL A 147 -8.32 7.31 8.02
C VAL A 147 -7.51 7.78 6.83
N VAL A 148 -7.36 9.09 6.67
CA VAL A 148 -6.66 9.66 5.51
C VAL A 148 -5.19 9.25 5.53
N GLY A 149 -4.55 9.25 6.70
CA GLY A 149 -3.19 8.77 6.87
C GLY A 149 -3.01 7.31 6.52
N ILE A 150 -3.85 6.42 7.06
CA ILE A 150 -3.79 4.98 6.76
C ILE A 150 -3.92 4.72 5.25
N ASN A 151 -4.81 5.47 4.58
CA ASN A 151 -5.03 5.34 3.13
C ASN A 151 -4.03 6.17 2.29
N ALA A 152 -3.05 6.86 2.91
CA ALA A 152 -2.18 7.80 2.21
C ALA A 152 -1.22 7.12 1.21
N ASN A 153 -0.96 5.82 1.38
CA ASN A 153 -0.17 5.02 0.43
C ASN A 153 -0.79 4.95 -0.98
N LEU A 154 -2.07 5.33 -1.16
CA LEU A 154 -2.70 5.53 -2.47
C LEU A 154 -2.06 6.68 -3.25
N ALA A 155 -1.50 7.67 -2.56
CA ALA A 155 -0.66 8.73 -3.11
C ALA A 155 0.83 8.41 -2.97
N SER A 156 1.18 7.12 -2.98
CA SER A 156 2.57 6.67 -2.89
C SER A 156 3.29 7.28 -1.67
N ASP A 157 4.57 7.62 -1.82
CA ASP A 157 5.38 8.27 -0.79
C ASP A 157 4.93 9.71 -0.48
N ALA A 158 4.30 10.39 -1.45
CA ALA A 158 3.83 11.76 -1.27
C ALA A 158 2.77 11.83 -0.17
N GLY A 159 1.86 10.86 -0.10
CA GLY A 159 0.84 10.80 0.95
C GLY A 159 1.41 10.61 2.37
N ILE A 160 2.50 9.84 2.50
CA ILE A 160 3.13 9.56 3.80
C ILE A 160 3.73 10.83 4.39
N ILE A 161 4.42 11.61 3.58
CA ILE A 161 5.03 12.88 4.00
C ILE A 161 3.97 13.95 4.24
N PHE A 162 2.90 13.92 3.46
CA PHE A 162 1.85 14.93 3.47
C PHE A 162 0.90 14.82 4.66
N THR A 163 0.57 13.61 5.10
CA THR A 163 -0.38 13.39 6.20
C THR A 163 0.06 14.07 7.51
N PRO A 164 1.32 13.94 7.98
CA PRO A 164 1.81 14.69 9.14
C PRO A 164 1.69 16.21 8.96
N ALA A 165 2.03 16.73 7.79
CA ALA A 165 2.00 18.17 7.51
C ALA A 165 0.59 18.75 7.62
N ILE A 166 -0.40 18.08 7.01
CA ILE A 166 -1.81 18.50 7.14
C ILE A 166 -2.34 18.28 8.55
N GLY A 167 -1.94 17.18 9.19
CA GLY A 167 -2.30 16.92 10.59
C GLY A 167 -1.93 18.10 11.48
N GLY A 168 -0.69 18.59 11.37
CA GLY A 168 -0.23 19.78 12.08
C GLY A 168 -1.05 21.03 11.77
N ALA A 169 -1.23 21.35 10.49
CA ALA A 169 -1.98 22.53 10.06
C ALA A 169 -3.44 22.53 10.55
N VAL A 170 -4.12 21.39 10.48
CA VAL A 170 -5.51 21.24 10.89
C VAL A 170 -5.66 21.34 12.41
N PHE A 171 -4.75 20.71 13.17
CA PHE A 171 -4.77 20.83 14.63
C PHE A 171 -4.51 22.27 15.08
N LYS A 172 -3.52 22.95 14.49
CA LYS A 172 -3.22 24.36 14.79
C LYS A 172 -4.42 25.27 14.56
N ALA A 173 -5.09 25.12 13.43
CA ALA A 173 -6.20 25.99 13.08
C ALA A 173 -7.47 25.74 13.93
N LEU A 174 -7.57 24.57 14.55
CA LEU A 174 -8.59 24.28 15.57
C LEU A 174 -8.22 24.82 16.96
N GLY A 175 -7.02 25.39 17.11
CA GLY A 175 -6.46 25.80 18.39
C GLY A 175 -5.94 24.63 19.23
N ARG A 176 -5.70 23.46 18.61
CA ARG A 176 -5.10 22.30 19.25
C ARG A 176 -3.59 22.29 19.05
N ASN A 177 -2.87 21.54 19.88
CA ASN A 177 -1.43 21.36 19.76
C ASN A 177 -1.07 20.71 18.39
N PRO A 178 -0.34 21.41 17.50
CA PRO A 178 -0.02 20.92 16.15
C PRO A 178 0.80 19.63 16.15
N TRP A 179 1.66 19.44 17.15
CA TRP A 179 2.49 18.24 17.27
C TRP A 179 1.66 16.97 17.42
N ILE A 180 0.47 17.06 18.04
CA ILE A 180 -0.45 15.93 18.14
C ILE A 180 -0.92 15.52 16.75
N GLY A 181 -1.25 16.49 15.89
CA GLY A 181 -1.63 16.25 14.50
C GLY A 181 -0.49 15.65 13.67
N VAL A 182 0.74 16.16 13.83
CA VAL A 182 1.93 15.63 13.14
C VAL A 182 2.17 14.17 13.54
N ILE A 183 2.17 13.87 14.85
CA ILE A 183 2.41 12.53 15.37
C ILE A 183 1.31 11.56 14.95
N ALA A 184 0.04 11.97 15.07
CA ALA A 184 -1.10 11.14 14.67
C ALA A 184 -1.08 10.85 13.16
N GLY A 185 -0.80 11.87 12.34
CA GLY A 185 -0.66 11.71 10.90
C GLY A 185 0.48 10.78 10.51
N PHE A 186 1.64 10.91 11.16
CA PHE A 186 2.79 10.04 10.92
C PHE A 186 2.52 8.59 11.35
N ALA A 187 1.96 8.39 12.55
CA ALA A 187 1.60 7.07 13.04
C ALA A 187 0.56 6.39 12.14
N ALA A 188 -0.43 7.14 11.66
CA ALA A 188 -1.43 6.64 10.72
C ALA A 188 -0.82 6.22 9.38
N ALA A 189 0.00 7.09 8.77
CA ALA A 189 0.56 6.83 7.44
C ALA A 189 1.65 5.74 7.45
N SER A 190 2.54 5.77 8.43
CA SER A 190 3.64 4.79 8.53
C SER A 190 3.16 3.45 9.13
N GLY A 191 2.40 3.50 10.22
CA GLY A 191 1.91 2.29 10.90
C GLY A 191 0.75 1.61 10.18
N GLY A 192 -0.04 2.37 9.42
CA GLY A 192 -1.17 1.89 8.63
C GLY A 192 -0.84 1.56 7.18
N PHE A 193 0.43 1.64 6.76
CA PHE A 193 0.84 1.66 5.35
C PHE A 193 0.24 0.56 4.44
N THR A 194 -0.10 -0.62 4.96
CA THR A 194 -0.70 -1.70 4.16
C THR A 194 -2.23 -1.78 4.27
N ALA A 195 -2.81 -1.24 5.33
CA ALA A 195 -4.26 -1.27 5.52
C ALA A 195 -4.91 -0.22 4.63
N ASN A 196 -5.92 -0.61 3.84
CA ASN A 196 -6.56 0.32 2.92
C ASN A 196 -8.02 -0.08 2.62
N PHE A 197 -8.88 0.92 2.39
CA PHE A 197 -10.23 0.70 1.87
C PHE A 197 -10.26 0.41 0.38
N PHE A 198 -9.27 0.93 -0.35
CA PHE A 198 -9.09 0.78 -1.79
C PHE A 198 -7.82 -0.03 -2.08
N ILE A 199 -7.71 -0.51 -3.30
CA ILE A 199 -6.53 -1.25 -3.73
C ILE A 199 -5.41 -0.29 -4.07
N ALA A 200 -4.22 -0.56 -3.54
CA ALA A 200 -3.01 0.19 -3.79
C ALA A 200 -2.01 -0.62 -4.65
N GLY A 201 -0.95 0.05 -5.13
CA GLY A 201 0.13 -0.61 -5.87
C GLY A 201 0.80 -1.73 -5.05
N THR A 202 0.85 -1.56 -3.73
CA THR A 202 1.39 -2.55 -2.78
C THR A 202 0.65 -3.88 -2.83
N ASP A 203 -0.68 -3.88 -3.00
CA ASP A 203 -1.46 -5.12 -3.08
C ASP A 203 -1.10 -5.92 -4.34
N ALA A 204 -0.88 -5.23 -5.45
CA ALA A 204 -0.46 -5.86 -6.70
C ALA A 204 0.96 -6.43 -6.62
N LEU A 205 1.88 -5.70 -5.99
CA LEU A 205 3.25 -6.17 -5.69
C LEU A 205 3.23 -7.43 -4.81
N LEU A 206 2.52 -7.39 -3.68
CA LEU A 206 2.44 -8.50 -2.74
C LEU A 206 1.74 -9.72 -3.34
N ALA A 207 0.67 -9.51 -4.11
CA ALA A 207 -0.01 -10.59 -4.82
C ALA A 207 0.92 -11.27 -5.83
N GLY A 208 1.69 -10.49 -6.60
CA GLY A 208 2.65 -11.07 -7.54
C GLY A 208 3.74 -11.90 -6.86
N ILE A 209 4.31 -11.41 -5.74
CA ILE A 209 5.36 -12.14 -5.01
C ILE A 209 4.78 -13.44 -4.46
N THR A 210 3.57 -13.37 -3.89
CA THR A 210 2.84 -14.53 -3.39
C THR A 210 2.57 -15.54 -4.50
N GLU A 211 2.22 -15.08 -5.70
CA GLU A 211 2.00 -15.94 -6.86
C GLU A 211 3.28 -16.66 -7.29
N SER A 212 4.42 -15.95 -7.35
CA SER A 212 5.72 -16.55 -7.66
C SER A 212 6.12 -17.63 -6.63
N ALA A 213 5.92 -17.37 -5.34
CA ALA A 213 6.19 -18.33 -4.28
C ALA A 213 5.25 -19.55 -4.34
N ALA A 214 3.94 -19.32 -4.52
CA ALA A 214 2.93 -20.37 -4.60
C ALA A 214 3.16 -21.29 -5.81
N LYS A 215 3.47 -20.71 -6.98
CA LYS A 215 3.84 -21.47 -8.18
C LYS A 215 5.09 -22.31 -7.95
N GLY A 216 6.11 -21.75 -7.30
CA GLY A 216 7.34 -22.47 -6.95
C GLY A 216 7.09 -23.69 -6.04
N MET A 217 6.08 -23.63 -5.19
CA MET A 217 5.66 -24.73 -4.30
C MET A 217 4.55 -25.61 -4.86
N ASN A 218 4.10 -25.39 -6.10
CA ASN A 218 2.97 -26.08 -6.72
C ASN A 218 1.65 -25.96 -5.90
N VAL A 219 1.47 -24.83 -5.20
CA VAL A 219 0.25 -24.51 -4.46
C VAL A 219 -0.75 -23.89 -5.44
N ALA A 220 -1.79 -24.64 -5.78
CA ALA A 220 -2.84 -24.16 -6.68
C ALA A 220 -3.86 -23.31 -5.91
N GLY A 221 -3.81 -21.99 -6.10
CA GLY A 221 -4.79 -21.04 -5.55
C GLY A 221 -4.99 -19.84 -6.48
N PRO A 222 -6.17 -19.20 -6.47
CA PRO A 222 -6.36 -17.93 -7.17
C PRO A 222 -5.58 -16.84 -6.43
N THR A 223 -4.48 -16.37 -7.02
CA THR A 223 -3.73 -15.22 -6.51
C THR A 223 -4.07 -13.99 -7.32
N HIS A 224 -4.59 -12.97 -6.67
CA HIS A 224 -4.95 -11.70 -7.29
C HIS A 224 -4.85 -10.56 -6.27
N PRO A 225 -4.73 -9.28 -6.70
CA PRO A 225 -4.61 -8.13 -5.78
C PRO A 225 -5.69 -8.04 -4.70
N LEU A 226 -6.92 -8.52 -4.98
CA LEU A 226 -8.02 -8.48 -4.00
C LEU A 226 -7.96 -9.55 -2.88
N ILE A 227 -6.98 -10.46 -2.88
CA ILE A 227 -7.04 -11.66 -2.01
C ILE A 227 -7.08 -11.28 -0.51
N ASN A 228 -6.48 -10.14 -0.15
CA ASN A 228 -6.44 -9.64 1.21
C ASN A 228 -7.44 -8.50 1.48
N TRP A 229 -8.24 -8.07 0.49
CA TRP A 229 -8.97 -6.81 0.57
C TRP A 229 -9.96 -6.75 1.73
N TYR A 230 -10.72 -7.83 1.99
CA TYR A 230 -11.65 -7.88 3.13
C TYR A 230 -10.93 -7.71 4.47
N PHE A 231 -9.75 -8.33 4.61
CA PHE A 231 -8.94 -8.18 5.81
C PHE A 231 -8.39 -6.76 5.93
N MET A 232 -7.86 -6.19 4.84
CA MET A 232 -7.30 -4.83 4.83
C MET A 232 -8.36 -3.77 5.13
N ALA A 233 -9.56 -3.89 4.58
CA ALA A 233 -10.67 -2.95 4.84
C ALA A 233 -11.08 -2.96 6.32
N VAL A 234 -11.15 -4.14 6.95
CA VAL A 234 -11.42 -4.25 8.39
C VAL A 234 -10.24 -3.74 9.21
N ALA A 235 -9.02 -4.06 8.81
CA ALA A 235 -7.80 -3.58 9.47
C ALA A 235 -7.73 -2.05 9.46
N THR A 236 -8.13 -1.38 8.38
CA THR A 236 -8.21 0.09 8.32
C THR A 236 -9.11 0.66 9.40
N ILE A 237 -10.27 0.04 9.65
CA ILE A 237 -11.19 0.48 10.71
C ILE A 237 -10.55 0.27 12.09
N VAL A 238 -9.94 -0.89 12.31
CA VAL A 238 -9.28 -1.20 13.59
C VAL A 238 -8.12 -0.23 13.86
N VAL A 239 -7.23 -0.03 12.88
CA VAL A 239 -6.10 0.90 13.00
C VAL A 239 -6.59 2.33 13.19
N MET A 240 -7.66 2.75 12.51
CA MET A 240 -8.25 4.07 12.73
C MET A 240 -8.72 4.26 14.18
N VAL A 241 -9.44 3.28 14.73
CA VAL A 241 -9.92 3.33 16.13
C VAL A 241 -8.75 3.34 17.10
N VAL A 242 -7.75 2.48 16.89
CA VAL A 242 -6.56 2.40 17.75
C VAL A 242 -5.76 3.69 17.69
N THR A 243 -5.45 4.20 16.51
CA THR A 243 -4.71 5.47 16.34
C THR A 243 -5.46 6.61 17.00
N THR A 244 -6.76 6.75 16.76
CA THR A 244 -7.58 7.80 17.39
C THR A 244 -7.57 7.68 18.91
N PHE A 245 -7.79 6.47 19.43
CA PHE A 245 -7.82 6.22 20.87
C PHE A 245 -6.48 6.52 21.52
N VAL A 246 -5.37 6.06 20.93
CA VAL A 246 -4.03 6.31 21.46
C VAL A 246 -3.71 7.80 21.44
N THR A 247 -4.03 8.49 20.33
CA THR A 247 -3.82 9.93 20.20
C THR A 247 -4.60 10.71 21.26
N GLU A 248 -5.92 10.51 21.35
CA GLU A 248 -6.77 11.29 22.25
C GLU A 248 -6.56 10.94 23.73
N LYS A 249 -6.28 9.68 24.05
CA LYS A 249 -6.17 9.24 25.45
C LYS A 249 -4.78 9.41 26.04
N PHE A 250 -3.73 9.25 25.23
CA PHE A 250 -2.34 9.23 25.71
C PHE A 250 -1.54 10.40 25.14
N THR A 251 -1.49 10.56 23.82
CA THR A 251 -0.66 11.60 23.17
C THR A 251 -1.07 13.01 23.60
N VAL A 252 -2.38 13.31 23.59
CA VAL A 252 -2.95 14.58 24.07
C VAL A 252 -2.58 14.85 25.53
N LYS A 253 -2.61 13.83 26.39
CA LYS A 253 -2.27 13.99 27.81
C LYS A 253 -0.78 14.20 28.04
N MET A 254 0.06 13.58 27.23
CA MET A 254 1.52 13.63 27.35
C MET A 254 2.07 14.98 26.88
N LEU A 255 1.55 15.51 25.76
CA LEU A 255 2.05 16.75 25.15
C LEU A 255 1.32 18.00 25.64
N GLY A 256 0.15 17.82 26.25
CA GLY A 256 -0.76 18.93 26.54
C GLY A 256 -1.44 19.46 25.27
N ASP A 257 -2.69 19.89 25.44
CA ASP A 257 -3.49 20.53 24.38
C ASP A 257 -3.82 21.95 24.84
N THR A 258 -2.77 22.75 25.05
CA THR A 258 -2.90 24.16 25.41
C THR A 258 -3.28 24.95 24.16
N ALA A 259 -4.33 25.77 24.27
CA ALA A 259 -4.85 26.57 23.17
C ALA A 259 -3.75 27.48 22.60
N HIS A 260 -3.16 27.06 21.48
CA HIS A 260 -2.32 27.92 20.67
C HIS A 260 -3.23 28.93 19.95
N ASP A 261 -2.68 30.11 19.65
CA ASP A 261 -3.40 31.14 18.91
C ASP A 261 -3.92 30.55 17.59
N LYS A 262 -5.23 30.73 17.33
CA LYS A 262 -5.88 30.08 16.19
C LYS A 262 -5.37 30.70 14.89
N ASP A 263 -4.48 29.99 14.22
CA ASP A 263 -3.98 30.37 12.90
C ASP A 263 -4.83 29.69 11.81
N SER A 264 -5.95 30.32 11.48
CA SER A 264 -6.81 29.87 10.39
C SER A 264 -6.20 30.08 8.99
N ASP A 265 -5.14 30.88 8.87
CA ASP A 265 -4.49 31.19 7.60
C ASP A 265 -3.64 30.02 7.11
N GLU A 266 -3.09 29.22 8.02
CA GLU A 266 -2.38 27.98 7.65
C GLU A 266 -3.33 26.96 7.01
N LEU A 267 -4.58 26.90 7.47
CA LEU A 267 -5.63 26.09 6.88
C LEU A 267 -6.00 26.52 5.45
N LEU A 268 -5.96 27.82 5.15
CA LEU A 268 -6.28 28.37 3.83
C LEU A 268 -5.32 27.87 2.75
N LYS A 269 -4.05 27.62 3.09
CA LYS A 269 -3.02 27.11 2.17
C LYS A 269 -3.33 25.71 1.64
N HIS A 270 -4.12 24.93 2.38
CA HIS A 270 -4.48 23.56 2.03
C HIS A 270 -5.91 23.44 1.47
N LYS A 271 -6.66 24.55 1.35
CA LYS A 271 -8.03 24.49 0.82
C LYS A 271 -8.04 24.02 -0.62
N VAL A 272 -8.99 23.13 -0.90
CA VAL A 272 -9.24 22.59 -2.24
C VAL A 272 -9.88 23.66 -3.11
N THR A 273 -9.31 23.91 -4.29
CA THR A 273 -9.80 24.98 -5.18
C THR A 273 -11.16 24.63 -5.80
N PRO A 274 -11.89 25.61 -6.38
CA PRO A 274 -13.11 25.33 -7.13
C PRO A 274 -12.90 24.35 -8.30
N GLU A 275 -11.77 24.43 -8.98
CA GLU A 275 -11.38 23.56 -10.08
C GLU A 275 -11.13 22.14 -9.58
N GLU A 276 -10.35 21.97 -8.52
CA GLU A 276 -10.13 20.67 -7.89
C GLU A 276 -11.44 20.05 -7.39
N ASN A 277 -12.33 20.87 -6.81
CA ASN A 277 -13.65 20.41 -6.40
C ASN A 277 -14.51 19.96 -7.59
N ARG A 278 -14.43 20.67 -8.72
CA ARG A 278 -15.07 20.25 -9.96
C ARG A 278 -14.47 18.92 -10.44
N GLY A 279 -13.14 18.81 -10.49
CA GLY A 279 -12.42 17.57 -10.78
C GLY A 279 -12.89 16.39 -9.93
N LEU A 280 -12.95 16.55 -8.61
CA LEU A 280 -13.43 15.49 -7.71
C LEU A 280 -14.88 15.08 -7.99
N ARG A 281 -15.75 16.00 -8.43
CA ARG A 281 -17.12 15.66 -8.83
C ARG A 281 -17.14 14.83 -10.12
N TRP A 282 -16.36 15.22 -11.14
CA TRP A 282 -16.25 14.44 -12.38
C TRP A 282 -15.66 13.06 -12.13
N ALA A 283 -14.60 12.97 -11.32
CA ALA A 283 -14.01 11.73 -10.85
C ALA A 283 -15.04 10.82 -10.17
N ALA A 284 -15.85 11.37 -9.26
CA ALA A 284 -16.90 10.61 -8.57
C ALA A 284 -17.98 10.10 -9.54
N VAL A 285 -18.44 10.94 -10.47
CA VAL A 285 -19.46 10.56 -11.47
C VAL A 285 -18.93 9.44 -12.38
N ILE A 286 -17.71 9.58 -12.90
CA ILE A 286 -17.10 8.56 -13.75
C ILE A 286 -16.79 7.29 -12.96
N GLY A 287 -16.33 7.40 -11.71
CA GLY A 287 -16.12 6.24 -10.84
C GLY A 287 -17.42 5.45 -10.62
N VAL A 288 -18.52 6.12 -10.32
CA VAL A 288 -19.84 5.49 -10.19
C VAL A 288 -20.28 4.85 -11.50
N LEU A 289 -20.05 5.51 -12.64
CA LEU A 289 -20.38 4.96 -13.96
C LEU A 289 -19.56 3.70 -14.27
N CYS A 290 -18.24 3.72 -14.04
CA CYS A 290 -17.37 2.56 -14.22
C CYS A 290 -17.80 1.38 -13.34
N ILE A 291 -18.13 1.64 -12.06
CA ILE A 291 -18.67 0.63 -11.15
C ILE A 291 -20.02 0.12 -11.67
N GLY A 292 -20.92 0.99 -12.12
CA GLY A 292 -22.22 0.61 -12.69
C GLY A 292 -22.09 -0.31 -13.90
N VAL A 293 -21.18 0.02 -14.83
CA VAL A 293 -20.87 -0.84 -16.00
C VAL A 293 -20.28 -2.17 -15.54
N LEU A 294 -19.36 -2.17 -14.58
CA LEU A 294 -18.76 -3.40 -14.05
C LEU A 294 -19.82 -4.30 -13.42
N LEU A 295 -20.71 -3.74 -12.59
CA LEU A 295 -21.82 -4.48 -11.98
C LEU A 295 -22.77 -5.03 -13.05
N TYR A 296 -23.09 -4.26 -14.09
CA TYR A 296 -23.90 -4.72 -15.21
C TYR A 296 -23.24 -5.87 -15.98
N LEU A 297 -21.92 -5.87 -16.12
CA LEU A 297 -21.18 -6.95 -16.80
C LEU A 297 -20.91 -8.17 -15.90
N THR A 298 -21.19 -8.10 -14.60
CA THR A 298 -20.84 -9.14 -13.62
C THR A 298 -22.05 -9.76 -12.90
N ILE A 299 -23.09 -8.98 -12.60
CA ILE A 299 -24.25 -9.43 -11.78
C ILE A 299 -25.29 -10.22 -12.57
N PRO A 300 -25.69 -9.85 -13.80
CA PRO A 300 -26.73 -10.60 -14.53
C PRO A 300 -26.33 -12.05 -14.79
N GLU A 301 -27.32 -12.93 -14.96
CA GLU A 301 -27.05 -14.32 -15.36
C GLU A 301 -26.49 -14.35 -16.80
N GLY A 302 -25.46 -15.16 -17.03
CA GLY A 302 -24.77 -15.23 -18.33
C GLY A 302 -23.95 -13.99 -18.68
N SER A 303 -23.65 -13.13 -17.71
CA SER A 303 -22.88 -11.91 -17.97
C SER A 303 -21.40 -12.20 -18.27
N PHE A 304 -20.77 -11.28 -18.99
CA PHE A 304 -19.41 -11.41 -19.54
C PHE A 304 -18.35 -11.86 -18.52
N PHE A 305 -18.43 -11.38 -17.29
CA PHE A 305 -17.40 -11.63 -16.27
C PHE A 305 -17.65 -12.86 -15.37
N ARG A 306 -18.76 -13.58 -15.55
CA ARG A 306 -19.04 -14.80 -14.78
C ARG A 306 -18.33 -16.00 -15.40
N ALA A 307 -18.06 -17.01 -14.58
CA ALA A 307 -17.58 -18.29 -15.07
C ALA A 307 -18.68 -19.01 -15.88
N ASP A 308 -18.29 -20.03 -16.65
CA ASP A 308 -19.22 -20.82 -17.47
C ASP A 308 -20.34 -21.49 -16.65
N ASN A 309 -20.07 -21.77 -15.36
CA ASN A 309 -21.03 -22.31 -14.41
C ASN A 309 -21.89 -21.25 -13.71
N GLY A 310 -21.72 -19.96 -14.03
CA GLY A 310 -22.41 -18.84 -13.41
C GLY A 310 -21.78 -18.32 -12.11
N ASP A 311 -20.69 -18.89 -11.63
CA ASP A 311 -20.04 -18.43 -10.39
C ASP A 311 -19.09 -17.25 -10.63
N ILE A 312 -18.85 -16.48 -9.57
CA ILE A 312 -17.84 -15.40 -9.55
C ILE A 312 -16.58 -15.86 -8.80
N VAL A 313 -16.74 -16.71 -7.79
CA VAL A 313 -15.67 -17.21 -6.90
C VAL A 313 -15.72 -18.74 -6.94
N PRO A 314 -14.57 -19.45 -6.87
CA PRO A 314 -13.20 -18.96 -6.67
C PRO A 314 -12.45 -18.59 -7.96
N ARG A 315 -13.02 -18.90 -9.14
CA ARG A 315 -12.41 -18.60 -10.44
C ARG A 315 -13.48 -18.10 -11.38
N SER A 316 -13.24 -16.94 -11.99
CA SER A 316 -14.10 -16.34 -13.01
C SER A 316 -13.27 -15.37 -13.86
N PRO A 317 -13.73 -15.02 -15.08
CA PRO A 317 -13.13 -13.95 -15.86
C PRO A 317 -13.03 -12.63 -15.08
N PHE A 318 -13.98 -12.32 -14.19
CA PHE A 318 -13.90 -11.18 -13.27
C PHE A 318 -12.59 -11.17 -12.47
N LEU A 319 -12.31 -12.25 -11.74
CA LEU A 319 -11.13 -12.35 -10.87
C LEU A 319 -9.83 -12.39 -11.68
N SER A 320 -9.85 -13.04 -12.84
CA SER A 320 -8.71 -13.09 -13.75
C SER A 320 -8.40 -11.75 -14.42
N SER A 321 -9.41 -10.88 -14.62
CA SER A 321 -9.26 -9.56 -15.25
C SER A 321 -9.15 -8.40 -14.27
N ILE A 322 -9.06 -8.67 -12.96
CA ILE A 322 -9.17 -7.65 -11.93
C ILE A 322 -8.14 -6.52 -12.07
N VAL A 323 -6.94 -6.85 -12.51
CA VAL A 323 -5.84 -5.89 -12.72
C VAL A 323 -6.19 -4.93 -13.85
N GLY A 324 -6.71 -5.45 -14.95
CA GLY A 324 -7.18 -4.63 -16.08
C GLY A 324 -8.38 -3.77 -15.68
N ILE A 325 -9.33 -4.33 -14.93
CA ILE A 325 -10.49 -3.59 -14.42
C ILE A 325 -10.05 -2.41 -13.54
N LEU A 326 -9.14 -2.64 -12.59
CA LEU A 326 -8.61 -1.59 -11.72
C LEU A 326 -7.80 -0.55 -12.50
N PHE A 327 -6.99 -0.97 -13.47
CA PHE A 327 -6.30 -0.05 -14.37
C PHE A 327 -7.28 0.88 -15.08
N PHE A 328 -8.32 0.34 -15.74
CA PHE A 328 -9.30 1.17 -16.44
C PHE A 328 -10.08 2.06 -15.48
N LEU A 329 -10.43 1.58 -14.29
CA LEU A 329 -11.08 2.38 -13.26
C LEU A 329 -10.22 3.60 -12.89
N PHE A 330 -8.96 3.39 -12.52
CA PHE A 330 -8.05 4.48 -12.16
C PHE A 330 -7.76 5.39 -13.35
N PHE A 331 -7.59 4.82 -14.54
CA PHE A 331 -7.35 5.57 -15.77
C PHE A 331 -8.51 6.53 -16.06
N PHE A 332 -9.75 6.04 -16.12
CA PHE A 332 -10.91 6.89 -16.42
C PHE A 332 -11.19 7.92 -15.33
N VAL A 333 -11.05 7.53 -14.06
CA VAL A 333 -11.28 8.45 -12.93
C VAL A 333 -10.20 9.53 -12.87
N GLY A 334 -8.93 9.18 -13.11
CA GLY A 334 -7.81 10.12 -13.19
C GLY A 334 -7.96 11.12 -14.33
N ILE A 335 -8.37 10.64 -15.52
CA ILE A 335 -8.69 11.52 -16.66
C ILE A 335 -9.84 12.46 -16.31
N ALA A 336 -10.93 11.93 -15.74
CA ALA A 336 -12.10 12.72 -15.39
C ALA A 336 -11.77 13.82 -14.36
N TYR A 337 -10.95 13.48 -13.35
CA TYR A 337 -10.42 14.47 -12.42
C TYR A 337 -9.60 15.52 -13.16
N GLY A 338 -8.63 15.09 -13.96
CA GLY A 338 -7.67 15.99 -14.60
C GLY A 338 -8.33 16.97 -15.57
N PHE A 339 -9.32 16.53 -16.34
CA PHE A 339 -10.13 17.42 -17.17
C PHE A 339 -10.97 18.38 -16.32
N GLY A 340 -11.62 17.89 -15.26
CA GLY A 340 -12.44 18.73 -14.40
C GLY A 340 -11.63 19.77 -13.62
N ALA A 341 -10.43 19.41 -13.14
CA ALA A 341 -9.49 20.28 -12.45
C ALA A 341 -8.66 21.16 -13.38
N GLY A 342 -8.64 20.85 -14.69
CA GLY A 342 -7.84 21.55 -15.68
C GLY A 342 -6.33 21.25 -15.59
N THR A 343 -5.95 20.15 -14.92
CA THR A 343 -4.57 19.66 -14.87
C THR A 343 -4.21 18.86 -16.12
N ILE A 344 -5.20 18.28 -16.81
CA ILE A 344 -5.07 17.66 -18.14
C ILE A 344 -5.77 18.58 -19.15
N LYS A 345 -5.01 19.10 -20.12
CA LYS A 345 -5.51 20.06 -21.13
C LYS A 345 -5.40 19.53 -22.56
N LYS A 346 -4.45 18.63 -22.82
CA LYS A 346 -4.18 18.04 -24.14
C LYS A 346 -4.08 16.53 -24.04
N MET A 347 -4.21 15.85 -25.17
CA MET A 347 -4.05 14.39 -25.23
C MET A 347 -2.66 13.94 -24.77
N ASP A 348 -1.63 14.73 -25.08
CA ASP A 348 -0.23 14.45 -24.70
C ASP A 348 0.02 14.55 -23.19
N ASP A 349 -0.94 15.08 -22.41
CA ASP A 349 -0.86 15.10 -20.95
C ASP A 349 -1.28 13.76 -20.32
N VAL A 350 -1.77 12.80 -21.13
CA VAL A 350 -2.12 11.44 -20.70
C VAL A 350 -0.98 10.48 -21.11
N PRO A 351 -0.43 9.69 -20.17
CA PRO A 351 0.71 8.80 -20.42
C PRO A 351 0.37 7.55 -21.26
#